data_AF-A0A8T3R913-F1
#
_entry.id   AF-A0A8T3R913-F1
#
_cell.length_a   1.000
_cell.length_b   1.000
_cell.length_c   1.000
_cell.angle_alpha   90.00
_cell.angle_beta   90.00
_cell.angle_gamma   90.00
#
_symmetry.space_group_name_H-M   'P 1'
#
loop_
_entity.id
_entity.type
_entity.pdbx_description
1 polymer ?
#
loop_
_entity_poly.entity_id
_entity_poly.type
_entity_poly.pdbx_seq_one_letter_code
_entity_poly.pdbx_strand_id
1 'polypeptide(L)'
;MGGAMAANLRRAEFLLTVWNRSPGRATELLGLGAAEAATARAVAGASDIVVICVSDSPDVEAVLFGTDGVAEGARSGALVVD
;
A
#
# COMPACT_ATOMS: atom_id res chain seq x y z
N MET A 1 0.23 11.76 5.02
CA MET A 1 -1.21 11.48 5.17
C MET A 1 -1.52 9.99 5.20
N GLY A 2 -0.95 9.17 4.31
CA GLY A 2 -1.22 7.73 4.19
C GLY A 2 -1.33 6.93 5.49
N GLY A 3 -0.39 7.12 6.44
CA GLY A 3 -0.42 6.40 7.72
C GLY A 3 -1.71 6.62 8.54
N ALA A 4 -2.22 7.85 8.61
CA ALA A 4 -3.48 8.12 9.33
C ALA A 4 -4.70 7.52 8.62
N MET A 5 -4.72 7.54 7.29
CA MET A 5 -5.78 6.89 6.49
C MET A 5 -5.78 5.38 6.68
N ALA A 6 -4.60 4.75 6.59
CA ALA A 6 -4.40 3.34 6.84
C ALA A 6 -4.84 2.94 8.27
N ALA A 7 -4.50 3.74 9.27
CA ALA A 7 -4.91 3.49 10.64
C ALA A 7 -6.44 3.53 10.81
N ASN A 8 -7.14 4.44 10.12
CA ASN A 8 -8.59 4.50 10.13
C ASN A 8 -9.23 3.27 9.47
N LEU A 9 -8.72 2.83 8.32
CA LEU A 9 -9.16 1.59 7.67
C LEU A 9 -8.99 0.39 8.61
N ARG A 10 -7.84 0.30 9.29
CA ARG A 10 -7.60 -0.82 10.20
C ARG A 10 -8.49 -0.76 11.45
N ARG A 11 -8.77 0.42 12.00
CA ARG A 11 -9.71 0.62 13.12
C ARG A 11 -11.15 0.29 12.73
N ALA A 12 -11.51 0.45 11.46
CA ALA A 12 -12.76 -0.01 10.88
C ALA A 12 -12.73 -1.50 10.48
N GLU A 13 -11.72 -2.26 10.93
CA GLU A 13 -11.59 -3.71 10.77
C GLU A 13 -11.41 -4.22 9.33
N PHE A 14 -11.04 -3.34 8.40
CA PHE A 14 -10.62 -3.80 7.07
C PHE A 14 -9.30 -4.58 7.16
N LEU A 15 -9.21 -5.66 6.39
CA LEU A 15 -7.94 -6.33 6.14
C LEU A 15 -7.02 -5.35 5.42
N LEU A 16 -5.82 -5.16 5.96
CA LEU A 16 -4.92 -4.12 5.50
C LEU A 16 -3.51 -4.68 5.35
N THR A 17 -2.99 -4.60 4.12
CA THR A 17 -1.59 -4.84 3.79
C THR A 17 -0.96 -3.51 3.43
N VAL A 18 0.17 -3.17 4.06
CA VAL A 18 0.85 -1.89 3.88
C VAL A 18 2.27 -2.08 3.41
N TRP A 19 2.77 -1.07 2.70
CA TRP A 19 4.17 -0.96 2.32
C TRP A 19 4.55 0.51 2.30
N ASN A 20 5.82 0.80 2.60
CA ASN A 20 6.39 2.13 2.44
C ASN A 20 7.86 2.02 2.03
N ARG A 21 8.30 2.89 1.11
CA ARG A 21 9.70 2.94 0.64
C ARG A 21 10.72 3.08 1.77
N SER A 22 10.41 3.90 2.78
CA SER A 22 11.24 4.03 3.99
C SER A 22 10.84 2.98 5.03
N PRO A 23 11.75 2.10 5.46
CA PRO A 23 11.48 1.09 6.48
C PRO A 23 11.01 1.68 7.81
N GLY A 24 10.24 0.90 8.57
CA GLY A 24 9.80 1.27 9.93
C GLY A 24 8.61 2.23 9.99
N ARG A 25 8.16 2.78 8.85
CA ARG A 25 6.97 3.64 8.79
C ARG A 25 5.65 2.91 9.04
N ALA A 26 5.63 1.58 8.97
CA ALA A 26 4.45 0.74 9.22
C ALA A 26 4.27 0.34 10.69
N THR A 27 5.20 0.65 11.59
CA THR A 27 5.22 0.12 12.98
C THR A 27 3.89 0.32 13.73
N GLU A 28 3.30 1.51 13.68
CA GLU A 28 2.01 1.77 14.33
C GLU A 28 0.88 0.92 13.72
N LEU A 29 0.87 0.76 12.39
CA LEU A 29 -0.14 0.01 11.66
C LEU A 29 -0.05 -1.49 11.95
N LEU A 30 1.15 -2.01 12.10
CA LEU A 30 1.39 -3.38 12.56
C LEU A 30 0.82 -3.59 13.98
N GLY A 31 1.00 -2.62 14.87
CA GLY A 31 0.39 -2.64 16.21
C GLY A 31 -1.15 -2.63 16.19
N LEU A 32 -1.75 -2.06 15.15
CA LEU A 32 -3.20 -2.12 14.89
C LEU A 32 -3.62 -3.42 14.18
N GLY A 33 -2.68 -4.29 13.82
CA GLY A 33 -2.92 -5.58 13.17
C GLY A 33 -3.01 -5.53 11.65
N ALA A 34 -2.35 -4.56 11.01
CA ALA A 34 -2.07 -4.61 9.57
C ALA A 34 -0.95 -5.62 9.27
N ALA A 35 -0.90 -6.13 8.03
CA ALA A 35 0.24 -6.87 7.51
C ALA A 35 1.20 -5.91 6.78
N GLU A 36 2.51 -6.16 6.83
CA GLU A 36 3.50 -5.42 6.04
C GLU A 36 4.02 -6.31 4.90
N ALA A 37 4.04 -5.76 3.70
CA ALA A 37 4.61 -6.39 2.52
C ALA A 37 6.00 -5.84 2.24
N ALA A 38 6.83 -6.61 1.52
CA ALA A 38 8.20 -6.18 1.17
C ALA A 38 8.23 -5.16 0.02
N THR A 39 7.22 -5.17 -0.86
CA THR A 39 7.17 -4.33 -2.08
C THR A 39 5.74 -3.90 -2.41
N ALA A 40 5.60 -2.86 -3.26
CA ALA A 40 4.29 -2.43 -3.77
C ALA A 40 3.62 -3.51 -4.62
N ARG A 41 4.39 -4.28 -5.39
CA ARG A 41 3.95 -5.49 -6.10
C ARG A 41 3.30 -6.50 -5.17
N ALA A 42 3.93 -6.76 -4.02
CA ALA A 42 3.41 -7.72 -3.05
C ALA A 42 2.11 -7.22 -2.39
N VAL A 43 1.97 -5.90 -2.15
CA VAL A 43 0.68 -5.31 -1.74
C VAL A 43 -0.39 -5.58 -2.80
N ALA A 44 -0.10 -5.30 -4.07
CA ALA A 44 -1.06 -5.46 -5.16
C ALA A 44 -1.49 -6.93 -5.34
N GLY A 45 -0.57 -7.89 -5.19
CA GLY A 45 -0.90 -9.32 -5.27
C GLY A 45 -1.78 -9.83 -4.13
N ALA A 46 -1.76 -9.15 -2.97
CA ALA A 46 -2.51 -9.51 -1.78
C ALA A 46 -3.82 -8.71 -1.60
N SER A 47 -4.14 -7.77 -2.50
CA SER A 47 -5.23 -6.80 -2.29
C SER A 47 -6.15 -6.71 -3.52
N ASP A 48 -7.43 -6.50 -3.28
CA ASP A 48 -8.41 -6.22 -4.34
C ASP A 48 -8.48 -4.72 -4.67
N ILE A 49 -8.17 -3.87 -3.69
CA ILE A 49 -8.08 -2.42 -3.80
C ILE A 49 -6.71 -1.97 -3.28
N VAL A 50 -5.99 -1.19 -4.07
CA VAL A 50 -4.70 -0.58 -3.70
C VAL A 50 -4.87 0.93 -3.66
N VAL A 51 -4.57 1.54 -2.51
CA VAL A 51 -4.60 3.00 -2.33
C VAL A 51 -3.16 3.50 -2.23
N ILE A 52 -2.81 4.45 -3.08
CA ILE A 52 -1.51 5.11 -3.12
C ILE A 52 -1.67 6.46 -2.43
N CYS A 53 -0.70 6.81 -1.59
CA CYS A 53 -0.66 8.12 -0.94
C CYS A 53 0.79 8.52 -0.74
N VAL A 54 1.35 9.17 -1.75
CA VAL A 54 2.75 9.58 -1.83
C VAL A 54 2.87 11.10 -2.04
N SER A 55 4.08 11.62 -2.23
CA SER A 55 4.35 13.06 -2.15
C SER A 55 3.99 13.81 -3.44
N ASP A 56 4.34 13.24 -4.58
CA ASP A 56 4.26 13.88 -5.89
C ASP A 56 4.14 12.88 -7.04
N SER A 57 3.97 13.37 -8.27
CA SER A 57 3.77 12.53 -9.46
C SER A 57 4.95 11.59 -9.75
N PRO A 58 6.24 11.99 -9.61
CA PRO A 58 7.35 11.03 -9.73
C PRO A 58 7.28 9.88 -8.72
N ASP A 59 6.90 10.14 -7.47
CA ASP A 59 6.70 9.06 -6.48
C ASP A 59 5.57 8.12 -6.90
N VAL A 60 4.47 8.65 -7.46
CA VAL A 60 3.34 7.84 -7.99
C VAL A 60 3.82 6.94 -9.13
N GLU A 61 4.51 7.50 -10.12
CA GLU A 61 5.01 6.75 -11.27
C GLU A 61 5.97 5.63 -10.83
N ALA A 62 6.84 5.91 -9.86
CA ALA A 62 7.75 4.92 -9.30
C ALA A 62 7.01 3.78 -8.57
N VAL A 63 5.97 4.09 -7.79
CA VAL A 63 5.18 3.07 -7.05
C VAL A 63 4.30 2.26 -7.99
N LEU A 64 3.75 2.87 -9.05
CA LEU A 64 2.90 2.19 -10.01
C LEU A 64 3.69 1.32 -10.99
N PHE A 65 4.70 1.91 -11.63
CA PHE A 65 5.33 1.36 -12.84
C PHE A 65 6.84 1.10 -12.70
N GLY A 66 7.45 1.45 -11.56
CA GLY A 66 8.82 1.09 -11.25
C GLY A 66 8.99 -0.41 -11.00
N THR A 67 10.23 -0.85 -10.81
CA THR A 67 10.56 -2.22 -10.39
C THR A 67 9.82 -2.56 -9.10
N ASP A 68 9.19 -3.74 -9.07
CA ASP A 68 8.33 -4.18 -7.97
C ASP A 68 7.17 -3.21 -7.66
N GLY A 69 6.71 -2.50 -8.69
CA GLY A 69 5.55 -1.60 -8.63
C GLY A 69 4.21 -2.33 -8.60
N VAL A 70 3.15 -1.57 -8.31
CA VAL A 70 1.77 -2.08 -8.23
C VAL A 70 1.36 -2.80 -9.53
N ALA A 71 1.73 -2.26 -10.70
CA ALA A 71 1.35 -2.83 -11.99
C ALA A 71 1.88 -4.26 -12.22
N GLU A 72 3.00 -4.64 -11.60
CA GLU A 72 3.57 -5.99 -11.72
C GLU A 72 2.87 -7.05 -10.84
N GLY A 73 2.06 -6.60 -9.87
CA GLY A 73 1.36 -7.47 -8.92
C GLY A 73 -0.16 -7.39 -9.01
N ALA A 74 -0.70 -6.35 -9.64
CA ALA A 74 -2.13 -6.15 -9.78
C ALA A 74 -2.76 -7.29 -10.59
N ARG A 75 -3.87 -7.81 -10.08
CA ARG A 75 -4.65 -8.86 -10.74
C ARG A 75 -5.75 -8.26 -11.59
N SER A 76 -6.28 -9.03 -12.54
CA SER A 76 -7.47 -8.62 -13.30
C SER A 76 -8.61 -8.28 -12.33
N GLY A 77 -9.24 -7.12 -12.51
CA GLY A 77 -10.30 -6.61 -11.64
C GLY A 77 -9.82 -5.84 -10.40
N ALA A 78 -8.51 -5.70 -10.18
CA ALA A 78 -7.99 -4.85 -9.11
C ALA A 78 -8.34 -3.37 -9.35
N LEU A 79 -8.71 -2.66 -8.27
CA LEU A 79 -8.90 -1.22 -8.27
C LEU A 79 -7.67 -0.53 -7.70
N VAL A 80 -7.10 0.41 -8.45
CA VAL A 80 -6.00 1.26 -7.97
C VAL A 80 -6.51 2.69 -7.83
N VAL A 81 -6.28 3.29 -6.67
CA VAL A 81 -6.67 4.65 -6.32
C VAL A 81 -5.41 5.42 -5.92
N ASP A 82 -5.16 6.56 -6.57
CA ASP A 82 -4.09 7.50 -6.24
C ASP A 82 -4.69 8.88 -5.92
#